data_AF-A0A1X3P814-F1
#
_entry.id   AF-A0A1X3P814-F1
#
_cell.length_a   1.000
_cell.length_b   1.000
_cell.length_c   1.000
_cell.angle_alpha   90.00
_cell.angle_beta   90.00
_cell.angle_gamma   90.00
#
_symmetry.space_group_name_H-M   'P 1'
#
loop_
_entity.id
_entity.type
_entity.pdbx_description
1 polymer ?
#
loop_
_entity_poly.entity_id
_entity_poly.type
_entity_poly.pdbx_seq_one_letter_code
_entity_poly.pdbx_strand_id
1 'polypeptide(L)'
;MRHLLSTLCALLAALLAAAALAGGQIDQLLREEEPVREIAGDLPAQEPFGEAVVGLLAEELTGQDVDALPSGVRDAVSGVAGSLLQEDRTLQAWDETLQTTREGVDAELDRLFHEGGTGSPQDLDITLELSPVAAAMTEPLRDGLDGILGWLPFLDESSFDALAPEVVVDLDALAEDGVDPYPWATAAEAARHWPMIAGAAVVLGALALLIGAGRGRWAALTLAGLVAVVAGIWMALTVASPDMTPHQPVPEAVAVLLDHVEGRFTDWAQPAWWVFSAAGGAAVVIGLLGAAATGARGRRSVGHDPLHRV
;
A
#
# COMPACT_ATOMS: atom_id res chain seq x y z
N MET A 1 -26.40 14.21 29.56
CA MET A 1 -25.39 13.15 29.69
C MET A 1 -25.60 12.00 28.69
N ARG A 2 -26.75 11.31 28.65
CA ARG A 2 -26.99 10.19 27.71
C ARG A 2 -26.76 10.52 26.22
N HIS A 3 -27.15 11.72 25.78
CA HIS A 3 -26.91 12.16 24.40
C HIS A 3 -25.42 12.33 24.08
N LEU A 4 -24.66 12.93 25.00
CA LEU A 4 -23.22 13.12 24.84
C LEU A 4 -22.50 11.77 24.77
N LEU A 5 -22.85 10.82 25.64
CA LEU A 5 -22.28 9.48 25.62
C LEU A 5 -22.59 8.74 24.32
N SER A 6 -23.85 8.79 23.86
CA SER A 6 -24.27 8.21 22.57
C SER A 6 -23.50 8.80 21.39
N THR A 7 -23.34 10.13 21.34
CA THR A 7 -22.56 10.80 20.30
C THR A 7 -21.08 10.41 20.34
N LEU A 8 -20.48 10.36 21.54
CA LEU A 8 -19.07 9.98 21.71
C LEU A 8 -18.83 8.53 21.30
N CYS A 9 -19.71 7.60 21.68
CA CYS A 9 -19.64 6.21 21.23
C CYS A 9 -19.77 6.09 19.71
N ALA A 10 -20.68 6.84 19.08
CA ALA A 10 -20.87 6.80 17.63
C ALA A 10 -19.63 7.34 16.88
N LEU A 11 -19.05 8.43 17.38
CA LEU A 11 -17.82 9.02 16.84
C LEU A 11 -16.63 8.07 16.95
N LEU A 12 -16.41 7.49 18.14
CA LEU A 12 -15.35 6.50 18.33
C LEU A 12 -15.56 5.27 17.43
N ALA A 13 -16.81 4.80 17.27
CA ALA A 13 -17.11 3.71 16.36
C ALA A 13 -16.71 4.04 14.92
N ALA A 14 -17.00 5.25 14.43
CA ALA A 14 -16.61 5.67 13.08
C ALA A 14 -15.08 5.73 12.91
N LEU A 15 -14.37 6.30 13.89
CA LEU A 15 -12.90 6.38 13.86
C LEU A 15 -12.24 5.00 13.93
N LEU A 16 -12.73 4.12 14.81
CA LEU A 16 -12.23 2.75 14.92
C LEU A 16 -12.55 1.92 13.66
N ALA A 17 -13.69 2.16 13.01
CA ALA A 17 -13.99 1.49 11.75
C ALA A 17 -13.02 1.91 10.63
N ALA A 18 -12.66 3.20 10.55
CA ALA A 18 -11.64 3.69 9.62
C ALA A 18 -10.25 3.11 9.96
N ALA A 19 -9.87 3.12 11.24
CA ALA A 19 -8.59 2.54 11.69
C ALA A 19 -8.52 1.03 11.45
N ALA A 20 -9.62 0.30 11.61
CA ALA A 20 -9.68 -1.13 11.31
C ALA A 20 -9.55 -1.40 9.81
N LEU A 21 -10.12 -0.55 8.94
CA LEU A 21 -9.95 -0.69 7.50
C LEU A 21 -8.50 -0.43 7.07
N ALA A 22 -7.89 0.65 7.56
CA ALA A 22 -6.48 0.94 7.33
C ALA A 22 -5.58 -0.18 7.86
N GLY A 23 -5.84 -0.64 9.09
CA GLY A 23 -5.12 -1.77 9.70
C GLY A 23 -5.27 -3.05 8.88
N GLY A 24 -6.46 -3.35 8.35
CA GLY A 24 -6.67 -4.50 7.47
C GLY A 24 -5.87 -4.42 6.17
N GLN A 25 -5.76 -3.24 5.55
CA GLN A 25 -4.94 -3.05 4.35
C GLN A 25 -3.44 -3.17 4.63
N ILE A 26 -2.96 -2.60 5.74
CA ILE A 26 -1.56 -2.73 6.16
C ILE A 26 -1.23 -4.20 6.46
N ASP A 27 -2.12 -4.89 7.17
CA ASP A 27 -1.98 -6.32 7.49
C ASP A 27 -1.91 -7.18 6.22
N GLN A 28 -2.78 -6.91 5.23
CA GLN A 28 -2.74 -7.59 3.93
C GLN A 28 -1.43 -7.34 3.18
N LEU A 29 -0.95 -6.10 3.10
CA LEU A 29 0.31 -5.78 2.41
C LEU A 29 1.52 -6.47 3.03
N LEU A 30 1.57 -6.52 4.37
CA LEU A 30 2.71 -7.10 5.08
C LEU A 30 2.66 -8.62 5.16
N ARG A 31 1.45 -9.23 5.22
CA ARG A 31 1.28 -10.64 5.61
C ARG A 31 0.60 -11.51 4.58
N GLU A 32 -0.02 -10.94 3.54
CA GLU A 32 -0.54 -11.68 2.40
C GLU A 32 0.31 -11.44 1.14
N GLU A 33 0.43 -12.47 0.29
CA GLU A 33 1.23 -12.40 -0.95
C GLU A 33 0.50 -11.67 -2.07
N GLU A 34 -0.84 -11.80 -2.10
CA GLU A 34 -1.71 -11.37 -3.19
C GLU A 34 -1.63 -9.87 -3.47
N PRO A 35 -1.67 -8.95 -2.48
CA PRO A 35 -1.58 -7.51 -2.73
C PRO A 35 -0.27 -7.10 -3.41
N VAL A 36 0.87 -7.60 -2.95
CA VAL A 36 2.18 -7.26 -3.51
C VAL A 36 2.28 -7.77 -4.95
N ARG A 37 1.76 -8.97 -5.23
CA ARG A 37 1.70 -9.53 -6.58
C ARG A 37 0.75 -8.72 -7.49
N GLU A 38 -0.38 -8.25 -6.99
CA GLU A 38 -1.30 -7.39 -7.74
C GLU A 38 -0.70 -6.01 -8.07
N ILE A 39 0.10 -5.45 -7.16
CA ILE A 39 0.70 -4.11 -7.30
C ILE A 39 1.94 -4.14 -8.20
N ALA A 40 2.85 -5.08 -7.95
CA ALA A 40 4.19 -5.09 -8.53
C ALA A 40 4.50 -6.33 -9.39
N GLY A 41 3.64 -7.36 -9.38
CA GLY A 41 3.94 -8.64 -10.04
C GLY A 41 3.98 -8.57 -11.57
N ASP A 42 3.33 -7.58 -12.18
CA ASP A 42 3.32 -7.35 -13.63
C ASP A 42 4.40 -6.38 -14.12
N LEU A 43 5.24 -5.83 -13.23
CA LEU A 43 6.32 -4.90 -13.59
C LEU A 43 7.27 -5.46 -14.66
N PRO A 44 7.82 -6.69 -14.55
CA PRO A 44 8.76 -7.20 -15.55
C PRO A 44 8.17 -7.36 -16.95
N ALA A 45 6.84 -7.50 -17.05
CA ALA A 45 6.15 -7.63 -18.33
C ALA A 45 5.97 -6.29 -19.06
N GLN A 46 6.24 -5.16 -18.39
CA GLN A 46 6.07 -3.84 -18.97
C GLN A 46 7.32 -3.38 -19.72
N GLU A 47 7.10 -2.93 -20.96
CA GLU A 47 8.16 -2.42 -21.82
C GLU A 47 8.95 -1.27 -21.17
N PRO A 48 8.32 -0.24 -20.56
CA PRO A 48 9.05 0.83 -19.88
C PRO A 48 9.94 0.36 -18.73
N PHE A 49 9.52 -0.68 -17.99
CA PHE A 49 10.33 -1.25 -16.91
C PHE A 49 11.52 -2.04 -17.46
N GLY A 50 11.33 -2.80 -18.54
CA GLY A 50 12.43 -3.49 -19.18
C GLY A 50 13.51 -2.54 -19.71
N GLU A 51 13.10 -1.43 -20.32
CA GLU A 51 14.03 -0.37 -20.76
C GLU A 51 14.77 0.26 -19.57
N ALA A 52 14.05 0.53 -18.48
CA ALA A 52 14.60 1.08 -17.23
C ALA A 52 15.69 0.19 -16.62
N VAL A 53 15.40 -1.11 -16.46
CA VAL A 53 16.34 -2.09 -15.89
C VAL A 53 17.57 -2.25 -16.78
N VAL A 54 17.40 -2.29 -18.10
CA VAL A 54 18.52 -2.33 -19.06
C VAL A 54 19.39 -1.09 -18.94
N GLY A 55 18.76 0.09 -18.82
CA GLY A 55 19.42 1.37 -18.56
C GLY A 55 20.35 1.28 -17.35
N LEU A 56 19.79 0.88 -16.21
CA LEU A 56 20.51 0.77 -14.94
C LEU A 56 21.65 -0.26 -15.01
N LEU A 57 21.39 -1.46 -15.55
CA LEU A 57 22.39 -2.51 -15.64
C LEU A 57 23.57 -2.10 -16.52
N ALA A 58 23.32 -1.45 -17.65
CA ALA A 58 24.39 -1.05 -18.54
C ALA A 58 25.16 0.18 -18.04
N GLU A 59 24.50 1.11 -17.33
CA GLU A 59 25.18 2.18 -16.60
C GLU A 59 26.13 1.61 -15.54
N GLU A 60 25.67 0.66 -14.72
CA GLU A 60 26.48 0.00 -13.69
C GLU A 60 27.66 -0.79 -14.28
N LEU A 61 27.41 -1.57 -15.35
CA LEU A 61 28.43 -2.43 -15.96
C LEU A 61 29.48 -1.65 -16.75
N THR A 62 29.11 -0.55 -17.42
CA THR A 62 30.00 0.18 -18.32
C THR A 62 30.53 1.49 -17.74
N GLY A 63 29.90 1.99 -16.67
CA GLY A 63 30.10 3.36 -16.17
C GLY A 63 29.72 4.43 -17.20
N GLN A 64 28.98 4.05 -18.25
CA GLN A 64 28.54 4.91 -19.33
C GLN A 64 27.03 4.76 -19.52
N ASP A 65 26.39 5.87 -19.86
CA ASP A 65 25.00 5.89 -20.26
C ASP A 65 24.76 4.97 -21.47
N VAL A 66 23.69 4.16 -21.43
CA VAL A 66 23.24 3.31 -22.56
C VAL A 66 23.06 4.12 -23.84
N ASP A 67 22.74 5.40 -23.70
CA ASP A 67 22.62 6.31 -24.83
C ASP A 67 23.93 6.60 -25.55
N ALA A 68 25.08 6.31 -24.93
CA ALA A 68 26.39 6.39 -25.55
C ALA A 68 26.74 5.14 -26.39
N LEU A 69 26.02 4.02 -26.21
CA LEU A 69 26.27 2.79 -26.97
C LEU A 69 25.81 2.93 -28.43
N PRO A 70 26.51 2.30 -29.39
CA PRO A 70 26.05 2.20 -30.77
C PRO A 70 24.64 1.61 -30.85
N SER A 71 23.76 2.19 -31.68
CA SER A 71 22.34 1.82 -31.76
C SER A 71 22.12 0.32 -31.97
N GLY A 72 22.93 -0.34 -32.81
CA GLY A 72 22.80 -1.78 -33.05
C GLY A 72 23.11 -2.66 -31.83
N VAL A 73 23.95 -2.21 -30.89
CA VAL A 73 24.20 -2.91 -29.63
C VAL A 73 23.05 -2.67 -28.66
N ARG A 74 22.58 -1.41 -28.58
CA ARG A 74 21.44 -1.03 -27.76
C ARG A 74 20.18 -1.82 -28.12
N ASP A 75 19.82 -1.85 -29.40
CA ASP A 75 18.64 -2.57 -29.90
C ASP A 75 18.73 -4.09 -29.63
N ALA A 76 19.94 -4.65 -29.69
CA ALA A 76 20.15 -6.06 -29.38
C ALA A 76 20.01 -6.34 -27.88
N VAL A 77 20.59 -5.50 -27.02
CA VAL A 77 20.51 -5.64 -25.56
C VAL A 77 19.07 -5.44 -25.07
N SER A 78 18.37 -4.41 -25.54
CA SER A 78 16.97 -4.16 -25.17
C SER A 78 16.06 -5.29 -25.64
N GLY A 79 16.25 -5.79 -26.86
CA GLY A 79 15.48 -6.93 -27.39
C GLY A 79 15.70 -8.22 -26.58
N VAL A 80 16.96 -8.51 -26.22
CA VAL A 80 17.28 -9.69 -25.40
C VAL A 80 16.73 -9.54 -23.99
N ALA A 81 16.97 -8.41 -23.33
CA ALA A 81 16.49 -8.19 -21.97
C ALA A 81 14.96 -8.19 -21.88
N GLY A 82 14.27 -7.56 -22.82
CA GLY A 82 12.81 -7.62 -22.90
C GLY A 82 12.28 -9.05 -23.07
N SER A 83 12.96 -9.89 -23.87
CA SER A 83 12.59 -11.30 -23.97
C SER A 83 12.88 -12.09 -22.68
N LEU A 84 14.00 -11.82 -22.01
CA LEU A 84 14.41 -12.51 -20.78
C LEU A 84 13.49 -12.17 -19.62
N LEU A 85 13.06 -10.91 -19.50
CA LEU A 85 12.14 -10.44 -18.45
C LEU A 85 10.75 -11.07 -18.55
N GLN A 86 10.33 -11.45 -19.75
CA GLN A 86 9.05 -12.11 -20.00
C GLN A 86 9.12 -13.63 -19.86
N GLU A 87 10.28 -14.22 -19.58
CA GLU A 87 10.38 -15.66 -19.35
C GLU A 87 9.77 -16.05 -18.01
N ASP A 88 9.06 -17.19 -17.98
CA ASP A 88 8.39 -17.71 -16.78
C ASP A 88 9.34 -17.79 -15.57
N ARG A 89 10.62 -18.14 -15.78
CA ARG A 89 11.62 -18.20 -14.71
C ARG A 89 11.95 -16.83 -14.11
N THR A 90 11.97 -15.78 -14.93
CA THR A 90 12.30 -14.42 -14.49
C THR A 90 11.10 -13.83 -13.75
N LEU A 91 9.89 -14.10 -14.22
CA LEU A 91 8.66 -13.77 -13.52
C LEU A 91 8.56 -14.48 -12.16
N GLN A 92 8.96 -15.76 -12.10
CA GLN A 92 9.01 -16.50 -10.84
C GLN A 92 10.05 -15.92 -9.87
N ALA A 93 11.26 -15.61 -10.37
CA ALA A 93 12.31 -15.00 -9.56
C ALA A 93 11.93 -13.59 -9.08
N TRP A 94 11.19 -12.84 -9.90
CA TRP A 94 10.62 -11.55 -9.51
C TRP A 94 9.59 -11.69 -8.38
N ASP A 95 8.66 -12.65 -8.49
CA ASP A 95 7.71 -12.95 -7.41
C ASP A 95 8.45 -13.34 -6.12
N GLU A 96 9.50 -14.16 -6.21
CA GLU A 96 10.34 -14.54 -5.06
C GLU A 96 11.03 -13.32 -4.42
N THR A 97 11.60 -12.41 -5.22
CA THR A 97 12.17 -11.14 -4.73
C THR A 97 11.12 -10.30 -4.02
N LEU A 98 9.92 -10.17 -4.59
CA LEU A 98 8.82 -9.40 -3.97
C LEU A 98 8.40 -9.99 -2.62
N GLN A 99 8.27 -11.33 -2.54
CA GLN A 99 7.87 -11.98 -1.29
C GLN A 99 8.97 -11.92 -0.23
N THR A 100 10.24 -12.12 -0.61
CA THR A 100 11.39 -12.02 0.29
C THR A 100 11.50 -10.60 0.86
N THR A 101 11.33 -9.58 0.00
CA THR A 101 11.34 -8.17 0.42
C THR A 101 10.21 -7.87 1.39
N ARG A 102 8.98 -8.34 1.11
CA ARG A 102 7.82 -8.18 2.00
C ARG A 102 8.05 -8.82 3.36
N GLU A 103 8.57 -10.05 3.39
CA GLU A 103 8.89 -10.76 4.63
C GLU A 103 9.99 -10.06 5.43
N GLY A 104 11.01 -9.54 4.74
CA GLY A 104 12.06 -8.71 5.34
C GLY A 104 11.49 -7.45 5.99
N VAL A 105 10.60 -6.73 5.30
CA VAL A 105 9.93 -5.53 5.83
C VAL A 105 9.07 -5.85 7.06
N ASP A 106 8.25 -6.91 7.06
CA ASP A 106 7.44 -7.26 8.25
C ASP A 106 8.34 -7.65 9.44
N ALA A 107 9.42 -8.39 9.20
CA ALA A 107 10.39 -8.76 10.24
C ALA A 107 11.11 -7.54 10.83
N GLU A 108 11.48 -6.59 9.98
CA GLU A 108 12.19 -5.38 10.39
C GLU A 108 11.29 -4.42 11.19
N LEU A 109 10.04 -4.22 10.73
CA LEU A 109 9.04 -3.45 11.47
C LEU A 109 8.72 -4.09 12.83
N ASP A 110 8.63 -5.42 12.89
CA ASP A 110 8.44 -6.16 14.15
C ASP A 110 9.63 -5.95 15.10
N ARG A 111 10.87 -6.01 14.59
CA ARG A 111 12.10 -5.75 15.35
C ARG A 111 12.11 -4.34 15.92
N LEU A 112 11.88 -3.33 15.08
CA LEU A 112 11.83 -1.91 15.48
C LEU A 112 10.78 -1.65 16.57
N PHE A 113 9.61 -2.28 16.47
CA PHE A 113 8.57 -2.15 17.49
C PHE A 113 9.03 -2.70 18.85
N HIS A 114 9.64 -3.89 18.87
CA HIS A 114 10.07 -4.56 20.11
C HIS A 114 11.29 -3.92 20.77
N GLU A 115 12.18 -3.34 19.98
CA GLU A 115 13.34 -2.60 20.49
C GLU A 115 12.94 -1.27 21.13
N GLY A 116 11.77 -0.72 20.79
CA GLY A 116 11.17 0.43 21.47
C GLY A 116 11.96 1.74 21.32
N GLY A 117 12.88 1.79 20.35
CA GLY A 117 13.71 2.95 20.07
C GLY A 117 12.93 4.04 19.35
N THR A 118 13.17 5.31 19.72
CA THR A 118 13.02 6.41 18.76
C THR A 118 14.12 6.21 17.73
N GLY A 119 13.91 5.32 16.77
CA GLY A 119 14.92 4.92 15.82
C GLY A 119 15.50 6.15 15.13
N SER A 120 16.81 6.16 14.90
CA SER A 120 17.33 7.07 13.89
C SER A 120 16.70 6.66 12.55
N PRO A 121 16.43 7.60 11.62
CA PRO A 121 15.90 7.25 10.29
C PRO A 121 16.71 6.18 9.54
N GLN A 122 17.96 5.96 9.95
CA GLN A 122 18.91 4.94 9.44
C GLN A 122 18.66 3.53 10.01
N ASP A 123 17.69 3.35 10.90
CA ASP A 123 17.44 2.07 11.58
C ASP A 123 16.44 1.18 10.82
N LEU A 124 15.78 1.70 9.76
CA LEU A 124 14.88 0.94 8.89
C LEU A 124 15.61 0.64 7.60
N ASP A 125 16.33 -0.47 7.53
CA ASP A 125 17.04 -0.92 6.32
C ASP A 125 16.11 -1.76 5.45
N ILE A 126 15.49 -1.15 4.45
CA ILE A 126 14.69 -1.91 3.45
C ILE A 126 15.56 -2.17 2.23
N THR A 127 16.11 -3.38 2.21
CA THR A 127 16.88 -3.89 1.07
C THR A 127 15.95 -4.63 0.09
N LEU A 128 15.97 -4.22 -1.18
CA LEU A 128 15.38 -4.98 -2.28
C LEU A 128 16.42 -5.96 -2.84
N GLU A 129 16.21 -7.26 -2.60
CA GLU A 129 17.11 -8.32 -3.06
C GLU A 129 16.81 -8.71 -4.52
N LEU A 130 17.53 -8.12 -5.49
CA LEU A 130 17.39 -8.44 -6.92
C LEU A 130 18.20 -9.66 -7.36
N SER A 131 18.91 -10.30 -6.44
CA SER A 131 19.79 -11.44 -6.75
C SER A 131 19.08 -12.63 -7.40
N PRO A 132 17.86 -13.04 -7.00
CA PRO A 132 17.10 -14.09 -7.69
C PRO A 132 16.82 -13.73 -9.16
N VAL A 133 16.44 -12.47 -9.42
CA VAL A 133 16.14 -11.97 -10.76
C VAL A 133 17.41 -11.93 -11.62
N ALA A 134 18.51 -11.41 -11.06
CA ALA A 134 19.80 -11.38 -11.74
C ALA A 134 20.30 -12.79 -12.09
N ALA A 135 20.16 -13.76 -11.19
CA ALA A 135 20.47 -15.17 -11.44
C ALA A 135 19.60 -15.73 -12.57
N ALA A 136 18.28 -15.53 -12.52
CA ALA A 136 17.36 -16.00 -13.55
C ALA A 136 17.64 -15.38 -14.93
N MET A 137 18.08 -14.12 -15.00
CA MET A 137 18.44 -13.47 -16.27
C MET A 137 19.80 -13.93 -16.83
N THR A 138 20.77 -14.27 -15.96
CA THR A 138 22.15 -14.58 -16.37
C THR A 138 22.41 -16.06 -16.61
N GLU A 139 21.70 -16.97 -15.94
CA GLU A 139 21.85 -18.43 -16.09
C GLU A 139 21.77 -18.94 -17.55
N PRO A 140 20.84 -18.49 -18.41
CA PRO A 140 20.74 -18.95 -19.80
C PRO A 140 21.84 -18.37 -20.69
N LEU A 141 22.31 -17.17 -20.35
CA LEU A 141 23.48 -16.59 -21.00
C LEU A 141 24.71 -17.44 -20.66
N ARG A 142 24.84 -17.88 -19.40
CA ARG A 142 25.90 -18.80 -18.95
C ARG A 142 25.82 -20.13 -19.70
N ASP A 143 24.65 -20.76 -19.74
CA ASP A 143 24.43 -22.04 -20.45
C ASP A 143 24.70 -21.91 -21.96
N GLY A 144 24.22 -20.83 -22.57
CA GLY A 144 24.42 -20.56 -24.00
C GLY A 144 25.88 -20.25 -24.34
N LEU A 145 26.58 -19.50 -23.49
CA LEU A 145 27.99 -19.16 -23.68
C LEU A 145 28.91 -20.35 -23.41
N ASP A 146 28.63 -21.20 -22.42
CA ASP A 146 29.40 -22.43 -22.21
C ASP A 146 29.31 -23.35 -23.43
N GLY A 147 28.10 -23.50 -23.99
CA GLY A 147 27.89 -24.29 -25.21
C GLY A 147 28.61 -23.75 -26.46
N ILE A 148 28.81 -22.43 -26.58
CA ILE A 148 29.40 -21.79 -27.77
C ILE A 148 30.88 -21.45 -27.59
N LEU A 149 31.30 -21.07 -26.39
CA LEU A 149 32.62 -20.51 -26.07
C LEU A 149 33.43 -21.38 -25.11
N GLY A 150 32.88 -22.45 -24.53
CA GLY A 150 33.60 -23.38 -23.65
C GLY A 150 34.81 -24.07 -24.30
N TRP A 151 34.98 -23.95 -25.62
CA TRP A 151 36.19 -24.39 -26.33
C TRP A 151 37.36 -23.38 -26.25
N LEU A 152 37.14 -22.15 -25.79
CA LEU A 152 38.17 -21.12 -25.68
C LEU A 152 38.83 -21.17 -24.30
N PRO A 153 40.12 -21.53 -24.20
CA PRO A 153 40.81 -21.79 -22.93
C PRO A 153 41.12 -20.54 -22.08
N PHE A 154 40.64 -19.37 -22.47
CA PHE A 154 40.92 -18.09 -21.80
C PHE A 154 39.67 -17.43 -21.18
N LEU A 155 38.48 -17.98 -21.40
CA LEU A 155 37.27 -17.57 -20.70
C LEU A 155 37.12 -18.48 -19.49
N ASP A 156 37.60 -18.01 -18.34
CA ASP A 156 37.45 -18.72 -17.07
C ASP A 156 36.04 -18.47 -16.51
N GLU A 157 35.33 -19.51 -16.06
CA GLU A 157 33.96 -19.40 -15.53
C GLU A 157 33.89 -18.40 -14.36
N SER A 158 34.99 -18.22 -13.62
CA SER A 158 35.09 -17.23 -12.54
C SER A 158 34.93 -15.78 -13.00
N SER A 159 35.11 -15.48 -14.29
CA SER A 159 34.86 -14.14 -14.83
C SER A 159 33.35 -13.84 -14.98
N PHE A 160 32.51 -14.87 -14.98
CA PHE A 160 31.04 -14.73 -14.98
C PHE A 160 30.45 -14.59 -13.58
N ASP A 161 31.10 -15.10 -12.54
CA ASP A 161 30.68 -14.84 -11.16
C ASP A 161 30.84 -13.35 -10.80
N ALA A 162 31.71 -12.61 -11.51
CA ALA A 162 31.77 -11.15 -11.43
C ALA A 162 30.63 -10.43 -12.18
N LEU A 163 29.88 -11.13 -13.04
CA LEU A 163 28.77 -10.61 -13.84
C LEU A 163 27.39 -10.87 -13.22
N ALA A 164 27.32 -11.67 -12.14
CA ALA A 164 26.13 -11.79 -11.29
C ALA A 164 26.39 -11.11 -9.93
N PRO A 165 26.64 -9.78 -9.91
CA PRO A 165 26.83 -9.07 -8.66
C PRO A 165 25.57 -9.21 -7.80
N GLU A 166 25.78 -9.26 -6.48
CA GLU A 166 24.70 -9.12 -5.51
C GLU A 166 24.15 -7.70 -5.65
N VAL A 167 23.07 -7.55 -6.42
CA VAL A 167 22.42 -6.26 -6.62
C VAL A 167 21.46 -6.05 -5.47
N VAL A 168 21.95 -5.32 -4.47
CA VAL A 168 21.15 -4.80 -3.35
C VAL A 168 20.83 -3.35 -3.68
N VAL A 169 19.54 -3.06 -3.87
CA VAL A 169 19.07 -1.68 -3.98
C VAL A 169 18.62 -1.25 -2.60
N ASP A 170 19.39 -0.31 -2.03
CA ASP A 170 19.07 0.34 -0.77
C ASP A 170 17.96 1.38 -1.00
N LEU A 171 16.78 1.12 -0.43
CA LEU A 171 15.63 2.01 -0.58
C LEU A 171 15.69 3.21 0.39
N ASP A 172 16.60 3.20 1.37
CA ASP A 172 16.74 4.28 2.34
C ASP A 172 17.31 5.54 1.71
N ALA A 173 18.13 5.38 0.67
CA ALA A 173 18.62 6.50 -0.14
C ALA A 173 17.50 7.24 -0.88
N LEU A 174 16.32 6.61 -1.03
CA LEU A 174 15.14 7.17 -1.69
C LEU A 174 14.10 7.71 -0.70
N ALA A 175 14.17 7.33 0.58
CA ALA A 175 13.30 7.86 1.61
C ALA A 175 13.72 9.29 1.98
N GLU A 176 12.77 10.21 2.13
CA GLU A 176 13.07 11.58 2.54
C GLU A 176 13.79 11.59 3.90
N ASP A 177 14.92 12.30 3.98
CA ASP A 177 15.64 12.57 5.22
C ASP A 177 14.68 13.01 6.34
N GLY A 178 14.47 12.15 7.34
CA GLY A 178 13.77 12.51 8.59
C GLY A 178 12.40 11.88 8.83
N VAL A 179 11.97 10.88 8.05
CA VAL A 179 10.81 10.07 8.45
C VAL A 179 11.22 9.14 9.60
N ASP A 180 10.59 9.30 10.77
CA ASP A 180 10.77 8.40 11.90
C ASP A 180 10.16 7.02 11.54
N PRO A 181 10.92 5.92 11.58
CA PRO A 181 10.41 4.59 11.25
C PRO A 181 9.52 4.00 12.35
N TYR A 182 9.61 4.50 13.58
CA TYR A 182 8.87 3.94 14.72
C TYR A 182 7.34 4.07 14.61
N PRO A 183 6.76 5.19 14.11
CA PRO A 183 5.35 5.26 13.76
C PRO A 183 4.87 4.16 12.80
N TRP A 184 5.68 3.78 11.80
CA TRP A 184 5.35 2.71 10.86
C TRP A 184 5.36 1.35 11.54
N ALA A 185 6.38 1.07 12.35
CA ALA A 185 6.45 -0.14 13.16
C ALA A 185 5.23 -0.25 14.11
N THR A 186 4.86 0.86 14.76
CA THR A 186 3.67 0.92 15.62
C THR A 186 2.38 0.67 14.84
N ALA A 187 2.26 1.23 13.62
CA ALA A 187 1.10 1.01 12.77
C ALA A 187 1.01 -0.44 12.28
N ALA A 188 2.14 -1.04 11.88
CA ALA A 188 2.24 -2.43 11.45
C ALA A 188 1.88 -3.43 12.56
N GLU A 189 2.31 -3.17 13.80
CA GLU A 189 1.94 -3.98 14.94
C GLU A 189 0.45 -3.77 15.30
N ALA A 190 -0.02 -2.52 15.34
CA ALA A 190 -1.44 -2.24 15.60
C ALA A 190 -2.37 -2.86 14.55
N ALA A 191 -1.90 -2.95 13.29
CA ALA A 191 -2.61 -3.58 12.19
C ALA A 191 -2.91 -5.06 12.47
N ARG A 192 -2.03 -5.82 13.16
CA ARG A 192 -2.31 -7.22 13.55
C ARG A 192 -3.59 -7.38 14.40
N HIS A 193 -4.03 -6.29 15.03
CA HIS A 193 -5.22 -6.28 15.89
C HIS A 193 -6.44 -5.65 15.22
N TRP A 194 -6.41 -5.41 13.90
CA TRP A 194 -7.53 -4.83 13.15
C TRP A 194 -8.87 -5.56 13.38
N PRO A 195 -8.96 -6.91 13.54
CA PRO A 195 -10.25 -7.56 13.77
C PRO A 195 -10.84 -7.19 15.13
N MET A 196 -10.00 -7.00 16.15
CA MET A 196 -10.45 -6.56 17.48
C MET A 196 -10.93 -5.11 17.44
N ILE A 197 -10.23 -4.25 16.70
CA ILE A 197 -10.61 -2.84 16.48
C ILE A 197 -11.95 -2.77 15.75
N ALA A 198 -12.15 -3.57 14.70
CA ALA A 198 -13.42 -3.69 13.98
C ALA A 198 -14.56 -4.16 14.91
N GLY A 199 -14.30 -5.18 15.74
CA GLY A 199 -15.24 -5.68 16.74
C GLY A 199 -15.63 -4.59 17.75
N ALA A 200 -14.66 -3.84 18.26
CA ALA A 200 -14.89 -2.72 19.16
C ALA A 200 -15.72 -1.60 18.50
N ALA A 201 -15.46 -1.29 17.22
CA ALA A 201 -16.24 -0.34 16.44
C ALA A 201 -17.72 -0.75 16.35
N VAL A 202 -18.00 -2.03 16.05
CA VAL A 202 -19.36 -2.58 15.99
C VAL A 202 -20.06 -2.48 17.36
N VAL A 203 -19.38 -2.89 18.43
CA VAL A 203 -19.94 -2.83 19.79
C VAL A 203 -20.25 -1.38 20.20
N LEU A 204 -19.35 -0.44 19.94
CA LEU A 204 -19.55 0.98 20.24
C LEU A 204 -20.68 1.59 19.40
N GLY A 205 -20.78 1.22 18.13
CA GLY A 205 -21.89 1.62 17.26
C GLY A 205 -23.23 1.13 17.79
N ALA A 206 -23.31 -0.14 18.21
CA ALA A 206 -24.50 -0.70 18.83
C ALA A 206 -24.85 0.01 20.16
N LEU A 207 -23.88 0.23 21.04
CA LEU A 207 -24.07 0.97 22.29
C LEU A 207 -24.55 2.41 22.04
N ALA A 208 -24.00 3.09 21.04
CA ALA A 208 -24.43 4.43 20.67
C ALA A 208 -25.93 4.47 20.33
N LEU A 209 -26.42 3.48 19.58
CA LEU A 209 -27.82 3.36 19.19
C LEU A 209 -28.73 2.96 20.36
N LEU A 210 -28.27 2.12 21.28
CA LEU A 210 -29.02 1.65 22.45
C LEU A 210 -29.15 2.72 23.55
N ILE A 211 -28.06 3.44 23.82
CA ILE A 211 -28.02 4.46 24.88
C ILE A 211 -28.82 5.71 24.47
N GLY A 212 -28.74 6.06 23.18
CA GLY A 212 -29.40 7.22 22.60
C GLY A 212 -30.93 7.04 22.57
N ALA A 213 -31.66 7.99 23.15
CA ALA A 213 -33.12 8.01 23.08
C ALA A 213 -33.63 9.12 22.13
N GLY A 214 -34.77 8.87 21.50
CA GLY A 214 -35.50 9.87 20.72
C GLY A 214 -34.73 10.38 19.50
N ARG A 215 -34.60 11.70 19.40
CA ARG A 215 -33.97 12.41 18.26
C ARG A 215 -32.44 12.43 18.36
N GLY A 216 -31.88 12.30 19.56
CA GLY A 216 -30.43 12.37 19.79
C GLY A 216 -29.64 11.20 19.20
N ARG A 217 -30.17 9.97 19.22
CA ARG A 217 -29.51 8.80 18.60
C ARG A 217 -29.30 8.98 17.10
N TRP A 218 -30.27 9.60 16.45
CA TRP A 218 -30.27 9.81 15.01
C TRP A 218 -29.30 10.91 14.62
N ALA A 219 -29.22 11.98 15.43
CA ALA A 219 -28.20 13.01 15.29
C ALA A 219 -26.78 12.44 15.50
N ALA A 220 -26.58 11.56 16.49
CA ALA A 220 -25.30 10.88 16.71
C ALA A 220 -24.91 10.00 15.51
N LEU A 221 -25.85 9.22 14.97
CA LEU A 221 -25.62 8.40 13.78
C LEU A 221 -25.28 9.25 12.54
N THR A 222 -26.01 10.35 12.31
CA THR A 222 -25.71 11.28 11.21
C THR A 222 -24.30 11.86 11.33
N LEU A 223 -23.92 12.28 12.54
CA LEU A 223 -22.63 12.90 12.78
C LEU A 223 -21.48 11.88 12.63
N ALA A 224 -21.65 10.66 13.14
CA ALA A 224 -20.69 9.57 12.94
C ALA A 224 -20.57 9.16 11.46
N GLY A 225 -21.69 9.05 10.74
CA GLY A 225 -21.69 8.79 9.30
C GLY A 225 -20.97 9.88 8.51
N LEU A 226 -21.13 11.15 8.90
CA LEU A 226 -20.43 12.27 8.27
C LEU A 226 -18.92 12.19 8.52
N VAL A 227 -18.49 11.85 9.75
CA VAL A 227 -17.07 11.62 10.06
C VAL A 227 -16.52 10.45 9.23
N ALA A 228 -17.26 9.35 9.10
CA ALA A 228 -16.84 8.23 8.26
C ALA A 228 -16.70 8.62 6.78
N VAL A 229 -17.64 9.40 6.22
CA VAL A 229 -17.55 9.91 4.85
C VAL A 229 -16.32 10.80 4.68
N VAL A 230 -16.10 11.75 5.58
CA VAL A 230 -14.94 12.67 5.50
C VAL A 230 -13.63 11.91 5.62
N ALA A 231 -13.53 10.99 6.59
CA ALA A 231 -12.32 10.17 6.78
C ALA A 231 -12.08 9.26 5.57
N GLY A 232 -13.13 8.62 5.03
CA GLY A 232 -13.01 7.74 3.88
C GLY A 232 -12.59 8.47 2.61
N ILE A 233 -13.18 9.64 2.33
CA ILE A 233 -12.78 10.48 1.19
C ILE A 233 -11.35 10.98 1.39
N TRP A 234 -10.99 11.42 2.60
CA TRP A 234 -9.64 11.88 2.89
C TRP A 234 -8.62 10.77 2.63
N MET A 235 -8.83 9.57 3.18
CA MET A 235 -7.94 8.42 2.96
C MET A 235 -7.88 8.00 1.48
N ALA A 236 -9.02 7.99 0.77
CA ALA A 236 -9.06 7.66 -0.66
C ALA A 236 -8.21 8.60 -1.51
N LEU A 237 -8.16 9.88 -1.15
CA LEU A 237 -7.48 10.93 -1.92
C LEU A 237 -6.05 11.22 -1.43
N THR A 238 -5.62 10.65 -0.31
CA THR A 238 -4.27 10.87 0.23
C THR A 238 -3.52 9.55 0.38
N VAL A 239 -3.85 8.76 1.40
CA VAL A 239 -3.11 7.55 1.76
C VAL A 239 -3.26 6.46 0.69
N ALA A 240 -4.46 6.30 0.12
CA ALA A 240 -4.74 5.32 -0.91
C ALA A 240 -4.48 5.84 -2.34
N SER A 241 -3.93 7.05 -2.48
CA SER A 241 -3.53 7.66 -3.76
C SER A 241 -2.28 8.50 -3.52
N PRO A 242 -1.17 7.87 -3.08
CA PRO A 242 0.04 8.59 -2.75
C PRO A 242 0.60 9.26 -3.99
N ASP A 243 1.03 10.51 -3.87
CA ASP A 243 1.81 11.17 -4.92
C ASP A 243 3.27 10.74 -4.76
N MET A 244 3.73 9.85 -5.63
CA MET A 244 5.12 9.38 -5.66
C MET A 244 6.00 10.23 -6.57
N THR A 245 5.54 11.43 -6.98
CA THR A 245 6.35 12.34 -7.78
C THR A 245 7.62 12.71 -7.00
N PRO A 246 8.81 12.39 -7.54
CA PRO A 246 10.05 12.62 -6.81
C PRO A 246 10.35 14.11 -6.71
N HIS A 247 10.72 14.56 -5.50
CA HIS A 247 11.05 15.96 -5.21
C HIS A 247 12.40 16.39 -5.82
N GLN A 248 13.21 15.44 -6.24
CA GLN A 248 14.49 15.63 -6.93
C GLN A 248 14.45 14.92 -8.28
N PRO A 249 15.22 15.38 -9.29
CA PRO A 249 15.31 14.66 -10.56
C PRO A 249 15.89 13.26 -10.32
N VAL A 250 15.06 12.25 -10.52
CA VAL A 250 15.46 10.83 -10.54
C VAL A 250 15.69 10.38 -11.99
N PRO A 251 16.45 9.29 -12.21
CA PRO A 251 16.52 8.67 -13.53
C PRO A 251 15.13 8.34 -14.07
N GLU A 252 14.93 8.48 -15.38
CA GLU A 252 13.65 8.20 -16.05
C GLU A 252 13.13 6.80 -15.74
N ALA A 253 14.06 5.84 -15.64
CA ALA A 253 13.84 4.47 -15.18
C ALA A 253 13.08 4.37 -13.84
N VAL A 254 13.51 5.16 -12.85
CA VAL A 254 12.90 5.20 -11.52
C VAL A 254 11.55 5.90 -11.57
N ALA A 255 11.41 6.97 -12.37
CA ALA A 255 10.14 7.66 -12.53
C ALA A 255 9.04 6.76 -13.09
N VAL A 256 9.36 5.92 -14.08
CA VAL A 256 8.44 4.92 -14.66
C VAL A 256 8.00 3.90 -13.61
N LEU A 257 8.94 3.42 -12.79
CA LEU A 257 8.65 2.47 -11.71
C LEU A 257 7.69 3.09 -10.68
N LEU A 258 7.96 4.32 -10.25
CA LEU A 258 7.13 5.03 -9.27
C LEU A 258 5.72 5.28 -9.82
N ASP A 259 5.57 5.71 -11.07
CA ASP A 259 4.26 5.93 -11.71
C ASP A 259 3.44 4.63 -11.77
N HIS A 260 4.07 3.50 -12.12
CA HIS A 260 3.38 2.21 -12.12
C HIS A 260 2.95 1.78 -10.72
N VAL A 261 3.86 1.83 -9.75
CA VAL A 261 3.56 1.43 -8.36
C VAL A 261 2.48 2.33 -7.78
N GLU A 262 2.54 3.64 -8.00
CA GLU A 262 1.51 4.60 -7.60
C GLU A 262 0.14 4.22 -8.19
N GLY A 263 0.10 4.00 -9.51
CA GLY A 263 -1.14 3.64 -10.21
C GLY A 263 -1.76 2.34 -9.68
N ARG A 264 -0.97 1.27 -9.60
CA ARG A 264 -1.48 -0.05 -9.17
C ARG A 264 -1.81 -0.07 -7.69
N PHE A 265 -1.02 0.57 -6.84
CA PHE A 265 -1.34 0.73 -5.42
C PHE A 265 -2.66 1.49 -5.25
N THR A 266 -2.87 2.56 -6.03
CA THR A 266 -4.11 3.35 -5.99
C THR A 266 -5.32 2.52 -6.38
N ASP A 267 -5.21 1.77 -7.48
CA ASP A 267 -6.27 0.88 -7.98
C ASP A 267 -6.63 -0.21 -6.96
N TRP A 268 -5.64 -0.73 -6.24
CA TRP A 268 -5.85 -1.73 -5.18
C TRP A 268 -6.44 -1.11 -3.90
N ALA A 269 -5.90 0.01 -3.44
CA ALA A 269 -6.23 0.58 -2.13
C ALA A 269 -7.55 1.37 -2.12
N GLN A 270 -7.84 2.17 -3.15
CA GLN A 270 -9.00 3.09 -3.17
C GLN A 270 -10.39 2.42 -3.08
N PRO A 271 -10.67 1.29 -3.76
CA PRO A 271 -12.03 0.74 -3.81
C PRO A 271 -12.65 0.51 -2.43
N ALA A 272 -11.84 0.04 -1.47
CA ALA A 272 -12.31 -0.20 -0.10
C ALA A 272 -12.73 1.10 0.61
N TRP A 273 -12.01 2.20 0.40
CA TRP A 273 -12.32 3.52 0.96
C TRP A 273 -13.55 4.16 0.32
N TRP A 274 -13.81 3.90 -0.96
CA TRP A 274 -15.06 4.31 -1.61
C TRP A 274 -16.27 3.57 -1.04
N VAL A 275 -16.16 2.26 -0.83
CA VAL A 275 -17.21 1.45 -0.17
C VAL A 275 -17.44 1.92 1.26
N PHE A 276 -16.37 2.19 2.02
CA PHE A 276 -16.45 2.74 3.38
C PHE A 276 -17.17 4.09 3.40
N SER A 277 -16.82 5.00 2.49
CA SER A 277 -17.45 6.31 2.34
C SER A 277 -18.93 6.18 2.00
N ALA A 278 -19.29 5.27 1.08
CA ALA A 278 -20.67 5.00 0.72
C ALA A 278 -21.50 4.47 1.91
N ALA A 279 -20.92 3.57 2.71
CA ALA A 279 -21.54 3.06 3.94
C ALA A 279 -21.75 4.18 4.98
N GLY A 280 -20.76 5.07 5.15
CA GLY A 280 -20.89 6.28 5.97
C GLY A 280 -22.03 7.19 5.47
N GLY A 281 -22.13 7.39 4.16
CA GLY A 281 -23.21 8.16 3.52
C GLY A 281 -24.59 7.55 3.75
N ALA A 282 -24.72 6.23 3.67
CA ALA A 282 -25.95 5.53 4.01
C ALA A 282 -26.35 5.76 5.48
N ALA A 283 -25.37 5.72 6.40
CA ALA A 283 -25.62 6.03 7.81
C ALA A 283 -26.10 7.48 8.03
N VAL A 284 -25.55 8.45 7.28
CA VAL A 284 -26.03 9.85 7.26
C VAL A 284 -27.49 9.91 6.88
N VAL A 285 -27.88 9.28 5.75
CA VAL A 285 -29.25 9.28 5.25
C VAL A 285 -30.21 8.63 6.26
N ILE A 286 -29.85 7.47 6.81
CA ILE A 286 -30.64 6.77 7.83
C ILE A 286 -30.82 7.65 9.08
N GLY A 287 -29.75 8.29 9.53
CA GLY A 287 -29.79 9.22 10.66
C GLY A 287 -30.74 10.40 10.41
N LEU A 288 -30.66 11.03 9.24
CA LEU A 288 -31.54 12.15 8.88
C LEU A 288 -33.02 11.73 8.82
N LEU A 289 -33.32 10.61 8.16
CA LEU A 289 -34.67 10.06 8.08
C LEU A 289 -35.24 9.72 9.46
N GLY A 290 -34.43 9.09 10.32
CA GLY A 290 -34.83 8.77 11.69
C GLY A 290 -35.07 10.02 12.55
N ALA A 291 -34.27 11.06 12.39
CA ALA A 291 -34.45 12.34 13.07
C ALA A 291 -35.75 13.05 12.61
N ALA A 292 -36.06 13.00 11.32
CA ALA A 292 -37.30 13.55 10.76
C ALA A 292 -38.53 12.81 11.27
N ALA A 293 -38.52 11.47 11.23
CA ALA A 293 -39.63 10.63 11.67
C ALA A 293 -39.94 10.79 13.17
N THR A 294 -38.93 10.99 14.01
CA THR A 294 -39.11 11.24 15.45
C THR A 294 -39.64 12.65 15.75
N GLY A 295 -39.28 13.66 14.94
CA GLY A 295 -39.80 15.03 15.08
C GLY A 295 -41.29 15.17 14.74
N ALA A 296 -41.77 14.42 13.75
CA ALA A 296 -43.18 14.47 13.32
C ALA A 296 -44.16 13.96 14.39
N ARG A 297 -43.74 13.00 15.24
CA ARG A 297 -44.58 12.44 16.31
C ARG A 297 -44.78 13.41 17.49
N GLY A 298 -43.80 14.25 17.80
CA GLY A 298 -43.88 15.21 18.91
C GLY A 298 -44.85 16.37 18.68
N ARG A 299 -45.03 16.82 17.42
CA ARG A 299 -45.96 17.92 17.09
C ARG A 299 -47.44 17.52 17.14
N ARG A 300 -47.77 16.23 17.00
CA ARG A 300 -49.17 15.76 16.99
C ARG A 300 -49.84 15.74 18.37
N SER A 301 -49.10 15.78 19.47
CA SER A 301 -49.70 15.71 20.82
C SER A 301 -50.09 17.07 21.42
N VAL A 302 -49.81 18.19 20.74
CA VAL A 302 -50.09 19.55 21.26
C VAL A 302 -51.40 20.15 20.68
N GLY A 303 -52.06 19.44 19.75
CA GLY A 303 -53.24 19.94 19.02
C GLY A 303 -54.61 19.42 19.51
N HIS A 304 -54.69 18.78 20.67
CA HIS A 304 -55.96 18.25 21.19
C HIS A 304 -56.18 18.69 22.64
N ASP A 305 -56.36 19.99 22.81
CA ASP A 305 -57.09 20.51 23.96
C ASP A 305 -58.48 20.94 23.46
N PRO A 306 -59.50 20.07 23.54
CA PRO A 306 -60.87 20.47 23.26
C PRO A 306 -61.33 21.38 24.40
N LEU A 307 -61.14 22.68 24.23
CA LEU A 307 -61.83 23.70 25.02
C LEU A 307 -63.33 23.60 24.73
N HIS A 308 -64.02 22.75 25.49
CA HIS A 308 -65.44 22.91 25.79
C HIS A 308 -65.79 22.26 27.13
N ARG A 309 -66.28 23.11 28.04
CA ARG A 309 -67.22 22.93 29.18
C ARG A 309 -66.67 23.71 30.38
N VAL A 310 -67.29 24.78 30.89
CA VAL A 310 -68.64 25.35 30.78
C VAL A 310 -68.51 26.87 30.86
#